data_AF-A0A7Z3HWV0-F1
#
_entry.id   AF-A0A7Z3HWV0-F1
#
_cell.length_a   1.000
_cell.length_b   1.000
_cell.length_c   1.000
_cell.angle_alpha   90.00
_cell.angle_beta   90.00
_cell.angle_gamma   90.00
#
_symmetry.space_group_name_H-M   'P 1'
#
loop_
_entity.id
_entity.type
_entity.pdbx_description
1 polymer ?
#
loop_
_entity_poly.entity_id
_entity_poly.type
_entity_poly.pdbx_seq_one_letter_code
_entity_poly.pdbx_strand_id
1 'polypeptide(L)'
;MKTRVGINGLGRIGRSVLRATHEIEKYSEQIEVIAVNGSLSAEQHAHLIKYDSVHGKFNGDISFNESKNWISINDRKFSLYRERSPENVPWDVDVVLECTGVFNKRVEAAKHNAGKVIVSAPVSGADVTIVYGVNNNMLKKEHKVISAGSCTTNCLAPVVKVLHYNLGIKSGFMTTVHAYTNDQNVLDGNHRDLRRARACGLSMVPTTTGAAKAIGSVIPELKGKLGSTAIRVPVANVSMVDLKFTTNKKVTTKEINEMFKNSANDVLSICEEPLVSIDFVHDSHSAIVDLAGTYVTDDICRVAAWYDNEWAFSLRMLDIALLCCNRI
;
A
#
# COMPACT_ATOMS: atom_id res chain seq x y z
N MET A 1 -4.96 -11.36 22.96
CA MET A 1 -3.59 -11.77 22.61
C MET A 1 -3.14 -10.92 21.44
N LYS A 2 -1.90 -10.44 21.39
CA LYS A 2 -1.42 -9.65 20.24
C LYS A 2 -1.17 -10.55 19.04
N THR A 3 -1.40 -10.03 17.84
CA THR A 3 -1.03 -10.70 16.58
C THR A 3 0.48 -10.66 16.44
N ARG A 4 1.12 -11.84 16.36
CA ARG A 4 2.56 -11.99 16.22
C ARG A 4 2.95 -11.84 14.76
N VAL A 5 3.78 -10.85 14.45
CA VAL A 5 4.14 -10.49 13.08
C VAL A 5 5.63 -10.66 12.82
N GLY A 6 5.95 -11.26 11.67
CA GLY A 6 7.27 -11.25 11.06
C GLY A 6 7.30 -10.28 9.88
N ILE A 7 8.38 -9.54 9.67
CA ILE A 7 8.54 -8.62 8.52
C ILE A 7 9.70 -9.09 7.65
N ASN A 8 9.43 -9.49 6.41
CA ASN A 8 10.48 -9.81 5.44
C ASN A 8 10.75 -8.61 4.53
N GLY A 9 11.95 -8.06 4.58
CA GLY A 9 12.35 -6.88 3.80
C GLY A 9 12.13 -5.57 4.54
N LEU A 10 13.20 -5.01 5.10
CA LEU A 10 13.20 -3.68 5.74
C LEU A 10 13.49 -2.55 4.73
N GLY A 11 12.76 -2.56 3.61
CA GLY A 11 12.73 -1.47 2.63
C GLY A 11 11.83 -0.31 3.08
N ARG A 12 11.32 0.48 2.13
CA ARG A 12 10.37 1.58 2.41
C ARG A 12 9.13 1.06 3.17
N ILE A 13 8.40 0.12 2.57
CA ILE A 13 7.17 -0.45 3.16
C ILE A 13 7.46 -1.18 4.48
N GLY A 14 8.46 -2.06 4.54
CA GLY A 14 8.76 -2.80 5.77
C GLY A 14 9.13 -1.90 6.96
N ARG A 15 9.87 -0.81 6.72
CA ARG A 15 10.17 0.18 7.78
C ARG A 15 8.94 1.01 8.14
N SER A 16 8.10 1.40 7.19
CA SER A 16 6.83 2.09 7.46
C SER A 16 5.86 1.23 8.27
N VAL A 17 5.75 -0.07 7.95
CA VAL A 17 5.00 -1.06 8.73
C VAL A 17 5.52 -1.13 10.16
N LEU A 18 6.84 -1.30 10.34
CA LEU A 18 7.45 -1.36 11.66
C LEU A 18 7.17 -0.07 12.44
N ARG A 19 7.42 1.09 11.84
CA ARG A 19 7.17 2.41 12.42
C ARG A 19 5.71 2.58 12.85
N ALA A 20 4.75 2.17 12.03
CA ALA A 20 3.33 2.23 12.35
C ALA A 20 2.92 1.40 13.58
N THR A 21 3.60 0.27 13.85
CA THR A 21 3.36 -0.51 15.09
C THR A 21 3.79 0.19 16.37
N HIS A 22 4.47 1.34 16.27
CA HIS A 22 4.86 2.17 17.41
C HIS A 22 4.19 3.55 17.42
N GLU A 23 3.89 4.13 16.26
CA GLU A 23 3.28 5.47 16.16
C GLU A 23 1.76 5.46 16.26
N ILE A 24 1.10 4.37 15.88
CA ILE A 24 -0.36 4.28 15.90
C ILE A 24 -0.80 3.37 17.03
N GLU A 25 -1.54 3.94 17.99
CA GLU A 25 -2.00 3.27 19.22
C GLU A 25 -2.65 1.91 18.94
N LYS A 26 -3.61 1.87 18.02
CA LYS A 26 -4.30 0.64 17.57
C LYS A 26 -3.34 -0.50 17.25
N TYR A 27 -2.27 -0.24 16.49
CA TYR A 27 -1.31 -1.28 16.11
C TYR A 27 -0.36 -1.59 17.26
N SER A 28 0.04 -0.59 18.05
CA SER A 28 0.92 -0.78 19.20
C SER A 28 0.33 -1.68 20.28
N GLU A 29 -1.00 -1.68 20.41
CA GLU A 29 -1.76 -2.49 21.36
C GLU A 29 -2.07 -3.90 20.82
N GLN A 30 -2.30 -4.04 19.51
CA GLN A 30 -2.80 -5.29 18.92
C GLN A 30 -1.74 -6.11 18.19
N ILE A 31 -0.58 -5.53 17.87
CA ILE A 31 0.48 -6.18 17.08
C ILE A 31 1.76 -6.26 17.89
N GLU A 32 2.44 -7.39 17.78
CA GLU A 32 3.77 -7.62 18.33
C GLU A 32 4.70 -8.08 17.20
N VAL A 33 5.73 -7.30 16.91
CA VAL A 33 6.76 -7.69 15.94
C VAL A 33 7.74 -8.64 16.65
N ILE A 34 7.83 -9.87 16.16
CA ILE A 34 8.69 -10.92 16.75
C ILE A 34 10.05 -10.97 16.05
N ALA A 35 10.03 -10.79 14.73
CA ALA A 35 11.22 -10.94 13.90
C ALA A 35 11.14 -10.10 12.64
N VAL A 36 12.31 -9.67 12.18
CA VAL A 36 12.51 -9.00 10.90
C VAL A 36 13.60 -9.72 10.12
N ASN A 37 13.51 -9.75 8.79
CA ASN A 37 14.57 -10.25 7.92
C ASN A 37 14.99 -9.14 6.95
N GLY A 38 16.29 -8.84 6.89
CA GLY A 38 16.83 -7.76 6.08
C GLY A 38 18.33 -7.93 5.86
N SER A 39 18.86 -7.46 4.73
CA SER A 39 20.22 -7.77 4.29
C SER A 39 21.33 -6.95 4.96
N LEU A 40 21.00 -5.99 5.82
CA LEU A 40 21.96 -5.05 6.41
C LEU A 40 22.37 -5.48 7.83
N SER A 41 23.37 -4.79 8.40
CA SER A 41 23.69 -4.91 9.82
C SER A 41 22.54 -4.36 10.69
N ALA A 42 22.51 -4.75 11.96
CA ALA A 42 21.54 -4.24 12.92
C ALA A 42 21.70 -2.72 13.11
N GLU A 43 22.94 -2.22 13.12
CA GLU A 43 23.25 -0.78 13.16
C GLU A 43 22.69 -0.04 11.94
N GLN A 44 22.91 -0.57 10.73
CA GLN A 44 22.42 0.05 9.49
C GLN A 44 20.89 0.07 9.45
N HIS A 45 20.24 -1.01 9.87
CA HIS A 45 18.78 -1.02 10.01
C HIS A 45 18.30 -0.03 11.06
N ALA A 46 18.92 0.02 12.25
CA ALA A 46 18.59 0.99 13.29
C ALA A 46 18.70 2.43 12.78
N HIS A 47 19.75 2.75 12.02
CA HIS A 47 19.92 4.06 11.40
C HIS A 47 18.78 4.40 10.43
N LEU A 48 18.47 3.48 9.50
CA LEU A 48 17.42 3.70 8.49
C LEU A 48 16.00 3.67 9.06
N ILE A 49 15.79 3.09 10.24
CA ILE A 49 14.52 3.20 10.98
C ILE A 49 14.46 4.56 11.69
N LYS A 50 15.57 5.05 12.26
CA LYS A 50 15.61 6.32 12.99
C LYS A 50 15.43 7.54 12.08
N TYR A 51 16.02 7.51 10.88
CA TYR A 51 16.09 8.65 9.98
C TYR A 51 15.45 8.32 8.63
N ASP A 52 14.32 8.97 8.34
CA ASP A 52 13.59 8.85 7.07
C ASP A 52 13.45 10.23 6.41
N SER A 53 13.88 10.38 5.17
CA SER A 53 13.80 11.67 4.45
C SER A 53 12.37 12.10 4.10
N VAL A 54 11.43 11.16 3.99
CA VAL A 54 10.03 11.44 3.65
C VAL A 54 9.21 11.55 4.92
N HIS A 55 9.29 10.55 5.80
CA HIS A 55 8.46 10.47 7.00
C HIS A 55 9.09 11.15 8.22
N GLY A 56 10.25 11.78 8.05
CA GLY A 56 10.98 12.45 9.11
C GLY A 56 11.66 11.49 10.11
N LYS A 57 12.30 12.08 11.13
CA LYS A 57 12.97 11.34 12.19
C LYS A 57 11.95 10.60 13.06
N PHE A 58 12.14 9.30 13.23
CA PHE A 58 11.28 8.48 14.07
C PHE A 58 11.48 8.78 15.56
N ASN A 59 10.38 9.01 16.28
CA ASN A 59 10.36 9.36 17.69
C ASN A 59 10.29 8.13 18.60
N GLY A 60 11.19 7.17 18.40
CA GLY A 60 11.38 6.02 19.27
C GLY A 60 12.85 5.78 19.60
N ASP A 61 13.10 5.22 20.78
CA ASP A 61 14.44 4.83 21.21
C ASP A 61 14.82 3.51 20.57
N ILE A 62 15.88 3.52 19.77
CA ILE A 62 16.34 2.35 19.02
C ILE A 62 17.65 1.87 19.64
N SER A 63 17.66 0.61 20.06
CA SER A 63 18.85 -0.10 20.48
C SER A 63 19.02 -1.35 19.63
N PHE A 64 20.23 -1.88 19.56
CA PHE A 64 20.52 -3.09 18.79
C PHE A 64 21.69 -3.86 19.38
N ASN A 65 21.82 -5.12 18.99
CA ASN A 65 23.01 -5.91 19.25
C ASN A 65 23.30 -6.81 18.06
N GLU A 66 24.42 -6.54 17.41
CA GLU A 66 24.85 -7.28 16.23
C GLU A 66 25.16 -8.75 16.55
N SER A 67 25.94 -9.01 17.61
CA SER A 67 26.36 -10.38 17.99
C SER A 67 25.21 -11.30 18.37
N LYS A 68 24.10 -10.72 18.86
CA LYS A 68 22.90 -11.43 19.29
C LYS A 68 21.76 -11.32 18.28
N ASN A 69 21.98 -10.72 17.11
CA ASN A 69 21.01 -10.62 16.02
C ASN A 69 19.64 -10.05 16.46
N TRP A 70 19.62 -8.88 17.12
CA TRP A 70 18.35 -8.22 17.47
C TRP A 70 18.40 -6.69 17.37
N ILE A 71 17.21 -6.11 17.19
CA ILE A 71 16.94 -4.68 17.29
C ILE A 71 15.79 -4.49 18.30
N SER A 72 15.75 -3.37 18.99
CA SER A 72 14.63 -2.99 19.86
C SER A 72 14.19 -1.56 19.61
N ILE A 73 12.88 -1.32 19.74
CA ILE A 73 12.27 0.00 19.68
C ILE A 73 11.42 0.20 20.93
N ASN A 74 11.69 1.26 21.70
CA ASN A 74 11.00 1.53 22.98
C ASN A 74 10.97 0.28 23.87
N ASP A 75 12.14 -0.35 24.06
CA ASP A 75 12.38 -1.59 24.80
C ASP A 75 11.69 -2.87 24.27
N ARG A 76 10.91 -2.77 23.19
CA ARG A 76 10.34 -3.95 22.51
C ARG A 76 11.37 -4.55 21.56
N LYS A 77 11.93 -5.71 21.93
CA LYS A 77 12.97 -6.42 21.18
C LYS A 77 12.36 -7.37 20.14
N PHE A 78 12.96 -7.43 18.96
CA PHE A 78 12.68 -8.41 17.92
C PHE A 78 13.97 -8.94 17.29
N SER A 79 13.92 -10.17 16.79
CA SER A 79 15.08 -10.83 16.15
C SER A 79 15.34 -10.25 14.77
N LEU A 80 16.61 -10.17 14.36
CA LEU A 80 17.05 -9.78 13.03
C LEU A 80 17.67 -10.98 12.31
N TYR A 81 17.08 -11.36 11.18
CA TYR A 81 17.63 -12.36 10.27
C TYR A 81 18.20 -11.70 9.01
N ARG A 82 19.08 -12.41 8.32
CA ARG A 82 19.77 -12.00 7.08
C ARG A 82 19.71 -13.09 6.01
N GLU A 83 18.60 -13.81 5.96
CA GLU A 83 18.41 -14.93 5.06
C GLU A 83 17.94 -14.45 3.68
N ARG A 84 18.55 -15.01 2.63
CA ARG A 84 18.11 -14.77 1.25
C ARG A 84 16.88 -15.60 0.88
N SER A 85 16.84 -16.83 1.39
CA SER A 85 15.74 -17.76 1.14
C SER A 85 14.72 -17.66 2.27
N PRO A 86 13.45 -17.33 1.98
CA PRO A 86 12.41 -17.13 2.99
C PRO A 86 12.14 -18.39 3.83
N GLU A 87 12.38 -19.58 3.27
CA GLU A 87 12.26 -20.88 3.94
C GLU A 87 13.30 -21.12 5.06
N ASN A 88 14.41 -20.38 5.05
CA ASN A 88 15.46 -20.52 6.07
C ASN A 88 15.22 -19.65 7.30
N VAL A 89 14.32 -18.68 7.22
CA VAL A 89 14.00 -17.85 8.39
C VAL A 89 13.11 -18.67 9.32
N PRO A 90 13.50 -18.90 10.59
CA PRO A 90 12.74 -19.71 11.53
C PRO A 90 11.57 -18.91 12.10
N TRP A 91 10.57 -18.63 11.25
CA TRP A 91 9.38 -17.88 11.62
C TRP A 91 8.59 -18.60 12.71
N ASP A 92 8.42 -17.93 13.85
CA ASP A 92 7.47 -18.30 14.90
C ASP A 92 6.48 -17.13 15.07
N VAL A 93 5.61 -16.96 14.07
CA VAL A 93 4.69 -15.83 13.94
C VAL A 93 3.36 -16.28 13.30
N ASP A 94 2.29 -15.54 13.58
CA ASP A 94 0.99 -15.78 12.98
C ASP A 94 0.96 -15.33 11.51
N VAL A 95 1.58 -14.17 11.25
CA VAL A 95 1.56 -13.51 9.94
C VAL A 95 2.97 -13.04 9.57
N VAL A 96 3.39 -13.33 8.34
CA VAL A 96 4.55 -12.68 7.72
C VAL A 96 4.07 -11.59 6.77
N LEU A 97 4.64 -10.40 6.91
CA LEU A 97 4.50 -9.29 5.96
C LEU A 97 5.69 -9.34 4.99
N GLU A 98 5.41 -9.77 3.77
CA GLU A 98 6.38 -9.89 2.70
C GLU A 98 6.51 -8.56 1.95
N CYS A 99 7.58 -7.83 2.22
CA CYS A 99 7.84 -6.44 1.82
C CYS A 99 9.12 -6.29 0.95
N THR A 100 9.70 -7.38 0.46
CA THR A 100 10.92 -7.36 -0.38
C THR A 100 10.63 -6.97 -1.83
N GLY A 101 9.40 -7.24 -2.30
CA GLY A 101 9.02 -7.13 -3.71
C GLY A 101 9.60 -8.22 -4.61
N VAL A 102 10.26 -9.24 -4.04
CA VAL A 102 10.85 -10.37 -4.78
C VAL A 102 9.87 -11.54 -4.90
N PHE A 103 9.20 -11.90 -3.81
CA PHE A 103 8.37 -13.11 -3.74
C PHE A 103 6.91 -12.88 -4.14
N ASN A 104 6.68 -12.34 -5.35
CA ASN A 104 5.35 -11.91 -5.83
C ASN A 104 4.56 -13.00 -6.58
N LYS A 105 4.88 -14.27 -6.34
CA LYS A 105 4.08 -15.41 -6.79
C LYS A 105 3.65 -16.23 -5.58
N ARG A 106 2.44 -16.80 -5.64
CA ARG A 106 1.88 -17.60 -4.54
C ARG A 106 2.84 -18.68 -4.04
N VAL A 107 3.46 -19.43 -4.97
CA VAL A 107 4.40 -20.51 -4.66
C VAL A 107 5.72 -20.03 -4.03
N GLU A 108 6.14 -18.80 -4.33
CA GLU A 108 7.34 -18.18 -3.79
C GLU A 108 7.06 -17.63 -2.38
N ALA A 109 5.97 -16.88 -2.21
CA ALA A 109 5.55 -16.37 -0.91
C ALA A 109 5.21 -17.48 0.09
N ALA A 110 4.65 -18.60 -0.37
CA ALA A 110 4.33 -19.74 0.50
C ALA A 110 5.56 -20.35 1.19
N LYS A 111 6.78 -20.12 0.68
CA LYS A 111 8.03 -20.63 1.27
C LYS A 111 8.34 -20.06 2.65
N HIS A 112 7.71 -18.96 3.04
CA HIS A 112 7.83 -18.43 4.41
C HIS A 112 7.36 -19.41 5.48
N ASN A 113 6.55 -20.44 5.16
CA ASN A 113 6.10 -21.46 6.11
C ASN A 113 5.43 -20.91 7.39
N ALA A 114 4.93 -19.67 7.36
CA ALA A 114 4.17 -19.05 8.44
C ALA A 114 2.66 -19.37 8.32
N GLY A 115 1.87 -19.02 9.35
CA GLY A 115 0.42 -19.22 9.35
C GLY A 115 -0.29 -18.52 8.18
N LYS A 116 0.07 -17.25 7.96
CA LYS A 116 -0.38 -16.41 6.83
C LYS A 116 0.81 -15.62 6.27
N VAL A 117 0.76 -15.31 4.98
CA VAL A 117 1.72 -14.44 4.30
C VAL A 117 0.95 -13.36 3.57
N ILE A 118 1.16 -12.10 3.96
CA ILE A 118 0.58 -10.93 3.30
C ILE A 118 1.68 -10.26 2.48
N VAL A 119 1.49 -10.20 1.17
CA VAL A 119 2.48 -9.65 0.24
C VAL A 119 2.14 -8.20 -0.09
N SER A 120 3.15 -7.32 0.01
CA SER A 120 3.05 -5.88 -0.22
C SER A 120 2.97 -5.49 -1.72
N ALA A 121 2.43 -6.37 -2.56
CA ALA A 121 2.36 -6.20 -4.00
C ALA A 121 1.27 -7.10 -4.61
N PRO A 122 0.85 -6.85 -5.86
CA PRO A 122 0.03 -7.80 -6.60
C PRO A 122 0.74 -9.15 -6.76
N VAL A 123 0.06 -10.23 -6.38
CA VAL A 123 0.62 -11.60 -6.42
C VAL A 123 -0.03 -12.44 -7.51
N SER A 124 0.79 -13.06 -8.36
CA SER A 124 0.28 -14.02 -9.34
C SER A 124 -0.17 -15.31 -8.64
N GLY A 125 -1.45 -15.66 -8.81
CA GLY A 125 -2.07 -16.84 -8.21
C GLY A 125 -2.31 -16.75 -6.70
N ALA A 126 -2.31 -15.55 -6.09
CA ALA A 126 -2.67 -15.42 -4.67
C ALA A 126 -4.02 -16.08 -4.34
N ASP A 127 -4.19 -16.56 -3.11
CA ASP A 127 -5.45 -17.15 -2.66
C ASP A 127 -6.57 -16.09 -2.67
N VAL A 128 -6.23 -14.85 -2.30
CA VAL A 128 -7.11 -13.69 -2.39
C VAL A 128 -6.32 -12.39 -2.51
N THR A 129 -6.89 -11.38 -3.18
CA THR A 129 -6.43 -9.99 -3.08
C THR A 129 -7.40 -9.20 -2.20
N ILE A 130 -6.89 -8.59 -1.13
CA ILE A 130 -7.68 -7.79 -0.20
C ILE A 130 -7.26 -6.33 -0.30
N VAL A 131 -8.25 -5.46 -0.53
CA VAL A 131 -8.16 -4.02 -0.24
C VAL A 131 -9.03 -3.76 0.98
N TYR A 132 -8.38 -3.43 2.08
CA TYR A 132 -9.06 -3.28 3.36
C TYR A 132 -10.07 -2.11 3.30
N GLY A 133 -11.26 -2.31 3.88
CA GLY A 133 -12.42 -1.39 3.79
C GLY A 133 -13.29 -1.59 2.55
N VAL A 134 -12.80 -2.35 1.55
CA VAL A 134 -13.53 -2.59 0.30
C VAL A 134 -14.12 -3.99 0.26
N ASN A 135 -13.27 -5.02 0.32
CA ASN A 135 -13.64 -6.42 0.11
C ASN A 135 -13.19 -7.37 1.25
N ASN A 136 -13.16 -6.88 2.49
CA ASN A 136 -12.75 -7.65 3.69
C ASN A 136 -13.48 -8.99 3.83
N ASN A 137 -14.74 -9.05 3.39
CA ASN A 137 -15.57 -10.25 3.39
C ASN A 137 -15.06 -11.38 2.48
N MET A 138 -14.18 -11.09 1.52
CA MET A 138 -13.59 -12.12 0.65
C MET A 138 -12.49 -12.94 1.34
N LEU A 139 -11.95 -12.46 2.47
CA LEU A 139 -10.96 -13.21 3.23
C LEU A 139 -11.59 -14.40 3.95
N LYS A 140 -11.04 -15.60 3.72
CA LYS A 140 -11.46 -16.86 4.36
C LYS A 140 -10.35 -17.48 5.20
N LYS A 141 -10.72 -18.40 6.10
CA LYS A 141 -9.81 -19.05 7.07
C LYS A 141 -8.72 -19.87 6.37
N GLU A 142 -9.03 -20.47 5.23
CA GLU A 142 -8.12 -21.32 4.45
C GLU A 142 -7.08 -20.54 3.63
N HIS A 143 -7.30 -19.24 3.36
CA HIS A 143 -6.36 -18.46 2.55
C HIS A 143 -5.03 -18.28 3.27
N LYS A 144 -3.91 -18.70 2.67
CA LYS A 144 -2.57 -18.61 3.27
C LYS A 144 -1.76 -17.47 2.68
N VAL A 145 -1.80 -17.27 1.36
CA VAL A 145 -1.07 -16.20 0.67
C VAL A 145 -2.03 -15.14 0.19
N ILE A 146 -1.94 -13.97 0.79
CA ILE A 146 -2.85 -12.83 0.57
C ILE A 146 -2.07 -11.71 -0.12
N SER A 147 -2.61 -11.21 -1.22
CA SER A 147 -2.11 -10.01 -1.88
C SER A 147 -2.78 -8.78 -1.26
N ALA A 148 -1.98 -7.81 -0.79
CA ALA A 148 -2.51 -6.51 -0.37
C ALA A 148 -2.79 -5.57 -1.57
N GLY A 149 -2.65 -6.07 -2.81
CA GLY A 149 -2.76 -5.27 -4.02
C GLY A 149 -1.57 -4.32 -4.16
N SER A 150 -1.82 -3.13 -4.72
CA SER A 150 -0.83 -2.04 -4.80
C SER A 150 -1.33 -0.80 -4.10
N CYS A 151 -0.43 0.15 -3.81
CA CYS A 151 -0.78 1.48 -3.30
C CYS A 151 -1.89 2.14 -4.14
N THR A 152 -1.75 2.17 -5.47
CA THR A 152 -2.77 2.72 -6.38
C THR A 152 -4.10 1.94 -6.32
N THR A 153 -4.07 0.61 -6.12
CA THR A 153 -5.30 -0.18 -5.98
C THR A 153 -6.03 0.17 -4.68
N ASN A 154 -5.28 0.39 -3.60
CA ASN A 154 -5.83 0.80 -2.29
C ASN A 154 -6.41 2.21 -2.34
N CYS A 155 -5.88 3.11 -3.17
CA CYS A 155 -6.50 4.40 -3.44
C CYS A 155 -7.74 4.30 -4.35
N LEU A 156 -7.63 3.60 -5.47
CA LEU A 156 -8.70 3.54 -6.46
C LEU A 156 -9.94 2.80 -5.94
N ALA A 157 -9.77 1.70 -5.22
CA ALA A 157 -10.89 0.80 -4.91
C ALA A 157 -11.97 1.40 -3.99
N PRO A 158 -11.64 2.13 -2.90
CA PRO A 158 -12.64 2.86 -2.12
C PRO A 158 -13.39 3.89 -2.97
N VAL A 159 -12.68 4.63 -3.82
CA VAL A 159 -13.26 5.66 -4.71
C VAL A 159 -14.27 5.04 -5.68
N VAL A 160 -13.87 3.99 -6.40
CA VAL A 160 -14.77 3.35 -7.37
C VAL A 160 -15.90 2.56 -6.70
N LYS A 161 -15.73 2.08 -5.46
CA LYS A 161 -16.83 1.45 -4.71
C LYS A 161 -17.97 2.45 -4.48
N VAL A 162 -17.64 3.65 -3.99
CA VAL A 162 -18.62 4.74 -3.78
C VAL A 162 -19.31 5.09 -5.09
N LEU A 163 -18.52 5.37 -6.14
CA LEU A 163 -19.07 5.77 -7.44
C LEU A 163 -19.90 4.66 -8.09
N HIS A 164 -19.43 3.41 -8.06
CA HIS A 164 -20.12 2.31 -8.73
C HIS A 164 -21.45 1.97 -8.06
N TYR A 165 -21.50 1.88 -6.73
CA TYR A 165 -22.72 1.50 -6.03
C TYR A 165 -23.80 2.59 -6.05
N ASN A 166 -23.41 3.87 -6.20
CA ASN A 166 -24.37 4.97 -6.32
C ASN A 166 -24.81 5.22 -7.78
N LEU A 167 -23.84 5.26 -8.71
CA LEU A 167 -24.06 5.74 -10.08
C LEU A 167 -24.03 4.65 -11.15
N GLY A 168 -23.41 3.51 -10.86
CA GLY A 168 -23.16 2.46 -11.85
C GLY A 168 -22.17 2.92 -12.93
N ILE A 169 -20.88 2.75 -12.66
CA ILE A 169 -19.82 2.97 -13.66
C ILE A 169 -20.04 2.07 -14.88
N LYS A 170 -20.10 2.69 -16.07
CA LYS A 170 -20.20 2.03 -17.38
C LYS A 170 -18.82 1.69 -17.92
N SER A 171 -17.95 2.69 -18.03
CA SER A 171 -16.55 2.54 -18.39
C SER A 171 -15.71 3.66 -17.77
N GLY A 172 -14.41 3.45 -17.65
CA GLY A 172 -13.51 4.49 -17.18
C GLY A 172 -12.05 4.23 -17.50
N PHE A 173 -11.25 5.27 -17.34
CA PHE A 173 -9.81 5.22 -17.52
C PHE A 173 -9.15 6.01 -16.39
N MET A 174 -8.21 5.36 -15.72
CA MET A 174 -7.47 5.94 -14.61
C MET A 174 -6.02 6.21 -15.01
N THR A 175 -5.57 7.43 -14.77
CA THR A 175 -4.15 7.75 -14.80
C THR A 175 -3.70 8.01 -13.38
N THR A 176 -2.68 7.32 -12.90
CA THR A 176 -2.03 7.72 -11.64
C THR A 176 -0.83 8.59 -11.92
N VAL A 177 -0.83 9.80 -11.35
CA VAL A 177 0.37 10.65 -11.26
C VAL A 177 1.07 10.24 -9.97
N HIS A 178 2.18 9.54 -10.11
CA HIS A 178 2.74 8.76 -9.01
C HIS A 178 4.15 9.23 -8.68
N ALA A 179 4.48 9.31 -7.39
CA ALA A 179 5.86 9.46 -6.93
C ALA A 179 6.80 8.43 -7.59
N TYR A 180 8.07 8.77 -7.79
CA TYR A 180 9.04 7.76 -8.20
C TYR A 180 9.26 6.73 -7.07
N THR A 181 9.78 5.57 -7.43
CA THR A 181 10.08 4.49 -6.46
C THR A 181 11.42 3.86 -6.79
N ASN A 182 11.92 2.99 -5.91
CA ASN A 182 13.21 2.30 -6.09
C ASN A 182 13.28 1.36 -7.32
N ASP A 183 12.17 1.11 -8.02
CA ASP A 183 12.16 0.38 -9.30
C ASP A 183 12.55 1.28 -10.49
N GLN A 184 12.81 2.57 -10.26
CA GLN A 184 13.42 3.49 -11.23
C GLN A 184 14.84 3.82 -10.83
N ASN A 185 15.66 4.17 -11.83
CA ASN A 185 17.05 4.55 -11.57
C ASN A 185 17.19 6.01 -11.15
N VAL A 186 18.15 6.30 -10.27
CA VAL A 186 18.52 7.68 -9.89
C VAL A 186 19.11 8.44 -11.09
N LEU A 187 19.93 7.75 -11.89
CA LEU A 187 20.50 8.22 -13.15
C LEU A 187 20.17 7.23 -14.27
N ASP A 188 20.28 7.65 -15.53
CA ASP A 188 20.06 6.74 -16.66
C ASP A 188 20.94 5.47 -16.53
N GLY A 189 20.34 4.28 -16.64
CA GLY A 189 21.03 3.03 -16.36
C GLY A 189 20.28 1.76 -16.79
N ASN A 190 20.81 0.59 -16.43
CA ASN A 190 20.24 -0.69 -16.86
C ASN A 190 18.89 -0.96 -16.20
N HIS A 191 17.86 -1.19 -17.02
CA HIS A 191 16.56 -1.64 -16.56
C HIS A 191 15.79 -2.31 -17.73
N ARG A 192 14.97 -3.33 -17.45
CA ARG A 192 14.19 -4.06 -18.49
C ARG A 192 13.12 -3.20 -19.18
N ASP A 193 12.54 -2.26 -18.44
CA ASP A 193 11.64 -1.22 -18.95
C ASP A 193 12.49 0.02 -19.24
N LEU A 194 12.63 0.36 -20.53
CA LEU A 194 13.45 1.47 -21.02
C LEU A 194 12.99 2.84 -20.52
N ARG A 195 11.75 2.98 -20.06
CA ARG A 195 11.26 4.23 -19.47
C ARG A 195 11.68 4.32 -18.01
N ARG A 196 11.59 3.22 -17.25
CA ARG A 196 12.08 3.17 -15.85
C ARG A 196 13.62 3.19 -15.74
N ALA A 197 14.31 2.89 -16.85
CA ALA A 197 15.75 3.05 -16.99
C ALA A 197 16.22 4.50 -16.84
N ARG A 198 15.33 5.49 -17.04
CA ARG A 198 15.65 6.92 -17.05
C ARG A 198 15.65 7.52 -15.64
N ALA A 199 16.46 8.55 -15.44
CA ALA A 199 16.63 9.27 -14.17
C ALA A 199 15.30 9.74 -13.57
N CYS A 200 14.95 9.21 -12.40
CA CYS A 200 13.65 9.39 -11.78
C CYS A 200 13.37 10.82 -11.29
N GLY A 201 14.42 11.58 -10.94
CA GLY A 201 14.33 12.95 -10.47
C GLY A 201 14.24 14.02 -11.57
N LEU A 202 14.29 13.64 -12.85
CA LEU A 202 14.42 14.57 -13.97
C LEU A 202 13.32 14.45 -15.03
N SER A 203 12.37 13.52 -14.88
CA SER A 203 11.43 13.21 -15.96
C SER A 203 10.06 12.78 -15.46
N MET A 204 9.04 13.11 -16.25
CA MET A 204 7.75 12.45 -16.20
C MET A 204 7.86 11.14 -16.99
N VAL A 205 7.70 10.00 -16.33
CA VAL A 205 7.98 8.68 -16.91
C VAL A 205 6.67 7.88 -17.05
N PRO A 206 6.08 7.79 -18.26
CA PRO A 206 4.86 7.02 -18.45
C PRO A 206 5.16 5.52 -18.37
N THR A 207 4.44 4.77 -17.54
CA THR A 207 4.63 3.33 -17.38
C THR A 207 3.29 2.63 -17.14
N THR A 208 3.30 1.29 -17.18
CA THR A 208 2.10 0.50 -16.93
C THR A 208 1.82 0.39 -15.44
N THR A 209 0.53 0.34 -15.08
CA THR A 209 0.06 -0.05 -13.74
C THR A 209 -1.02 -1.12 -13.86
N GLY A 210 -1.02 -2.07 -12.93
CA GLY A 210 -2.00 -3.15 -12.87
C GLY A 210 -3.28 -2.81 -12.10
N ALA A 211 -3.40 -1.60 -11.54
CA ALA A 211 -4.45 -1.27 -10.57
C ALA A 211 -5.88 -1.43 -11.13
N ALA A 212 -6.16 -0.96 -12.35
CA ALA A 212 -7.49 -1.15 -12.94
C ALA A 212 -7.76 -2.61 -13.34
N LYS A 213 -6.73 -3.43 -13.60
CA LYS A 213 -6.93 -4.87 -13.78
C LYS A 213 -7.23 -5.56 -12.45
N ALA A 214 -6.54 -5.15 -11.38
CA ALA A 214 -6.74 -5.66 -10.03
C ALA A 214 -8.14 -5.34 -9.48
N ILE A 215 -8.74 -4.21 -9.92
CA ILE A 215 -10.07 -3.82 -9.44
C ILE A 215 -11.14 -4.88 -9.71
N GLY A 216 -11.04 -5.63 -10.82
CA GLY A 216 -12.01 -6.70 -11.13
C GLY A 216 -11.89 -7.91 -10.20
N SER A 217 -10.80 -8.03 -9.44
CA SER A 217 -10.65 -9.05 -8.40
C SER A 217 -11.13 -8.55 -7.02
N VAL A 218 -11.21 -7.24 -6.84
CA VAL A 218 -11.63 -6.57 -5.59
C VAL A 218 -13.13 -6.24 -5.62
N ILE A 219 -13.62 -5.77 -6.76
CA ILE A 219 -15.01 -5.41 -7.05
C ILE A 219 -15.38 -6.11 -8.38
N PRO A 220 -15.89 -7.35 -8.34
CA PRO A 220 -16.13 -8.17 -9.53
C PRO A 220 -17.00 -7.50 -10.62
N GLU A 221 -17.96 -6.67 -10.21
CA GLU A 221 -18.88 -5.93 -11.10
C GLU A 221 -18.16 -4.89 -11.99
N LEU A 222 -16.91 -4.54 -11.65
CA LEU A 222 -16.06 -3.62 -12.42
C LEU A 222 -15.05 -4.35 -13.32
N LYS A 223 -15.06 -5.69 -13.36
CA LYS A 223 -14.13 -6.47 -14.19
C LYS A 223 -14.26 -6.07 -15.66
N GLY A 224 -13.16 -5.59 -16.23
CA GLY A 224 -13.07 -5.16 -17.63
C GLY A 224 -13.65 -3.77 -17.93
N LYS A 225 -14.17 -3.03 -16.94
CA LYS A 225 -14.76 -1.70 -17.16
C LYS A 225 -13.74 -0.56 -17.06
N LEU A 226 -12.59 -0.79 -16.44
CA LEU A 226 -11.58 0.23 -16.18
C LEU A 226 -10.26 -0.09 -16.90
N GLY A 227 -9.74 0.88 -17.63
CA GLY A 227 -8.35 0.92 -18.09
C GLY A 227 -7.46 1.70 -17.14
N SER A 228 -6.14 1.50 -17.20
CA SER A 228 -5.22 2.35 -16.42
C SER A 228 -3.84 2.54 -17.02
N THR A 229 -3.23 3.68 -16.69
CA THR A 229 -1.82 3.99 -16.91
C THR A 229 -1.21 4.71 -15.72
N ALA A 230 0.11 4.86 -15.69
CA ALA A 230 0.82 5.63 -14.68
C ALA A 230 1.78 6.61 -15.33
N ILE A 231 1.99 7.74 -14.68
CA ILE A 231 3.05 8.69 -14.97
C ILE A 231 3.83 8.88 -13.67
N ARG A 232 5.08 8.42 -13.63
CA ARG A 232 5.96 8.67 -12.49
C ARG A 232 6.51 10.09 -12.60
N VAL A 233 6.47 10.87 -11.53
CA VAL A 233 6.92 12.27 -11.52
C VAL A 233 8.00 12.51 -10.46
N PRO A 234 8.81 13.59 -10.57
CA PRO A 234 9.91 13.90 -9.65
C PRO A 234 9.49 14.33 -8.22
N VAL A 235 8.62 13.57 -7.56
CA VAL A 235 8.29 13.69 -6.14
C VAL A 235 8.60 12.36 -5.44
N ALA A 236 9.13 12.44 -4.22
CA ALA A 236 9.65 11.26 -3.51
C ALA A 236 8.54 10.40 -2.87
N ASN A 237 7.40 11.01 -2.55
CA ASN A 237 6.24 10.32 -2.00
C ASN A 237 4.95 11.11 -2.29
N VAL A 238 3.83 10.48 -1.99
CA VAL A 238 2.47 10.90 -2.31
C VAL A 238 2.21 10.91 -3.80
N SER A 239 1.04 10.38 -4.13
CA SER A 239 0.58 10.16 -5.49
C SER A 239 -0.88 10.52 -5.60
N MET A 240 -1.36 10.67 -6.83
CA MET A 240 -2.75 10.95 -7.13
C MET A 240 -3.29 9.95 -8.13
N VAL A 241 -4.49 9.46 -7.87
CA VAL A 241 -5.35 8.80 -8.85
C VAL A 241 -6.19 9.88 -9.51
N ASP A 242 -6.16 9.92 -10.83
CA ASP A 242 -7.04 10.73 -11.66
C ASP A 242 -7.91 9.77 -12.47
N LEU A 243 -9.20 9.71 -12.13
CA LEU A 243 -10.17 8.80 -12.73
C LEU A 243 -11.14 9.59 -13.60
N LYS A 244 -11.20 9.26 -14.89
CA LYS A 244 -12.29 9.66 -15.77
C LYS A 244 -13.21 8.48 -16.00
N PHE A 245 -14.52 8.70 -15.95
CA PHE A 245 -15.51 7.64 -16.09
C PHE A 245 -16.82 8.15 -16.68
N THR A 246 -17.59 7.23 -17.22
CA THR A 246 -18.98 7.43 -17.63
C THR A 246 -19.89 6.56 -16.78
N THR A 247 -21.11 7.01 -16.57
CA THR A 247 -22.11 6.37 -15.71
C THR A 247 -23.35 5.99 -16.51
N ASN A 248 -24.17 5.11 -15.94
CA ASN A 248 -25.49 4.80 -16.51
C ASN A 248 -26.55 5.88 -16.21
N LYS A 249 -26.24 6.82 -15.32
CA LYS A 249 -27.12 7.90 -14.88
C LYS A 249 -26.45 9.25 -15.14
N LYS A 250 -27.24 10.27 -15.46
CA LYS A 250 -26.76 11.66 -15.43
C LYS A 250 -26.47 12.06 -13.97
N VAL A 251 -25.41 12.83 -13.77
CA VAL A 251 -24.97 13.28 -12.45
C VAL A 251 -24.29 14.63 -12.58
N THR A 252 -24.28 15.41 -11.51
CA THR A 252 -23.60 16.70 -11.40
C THR A 252 -22.38 16.60 -10.49
N THR A 253 -21.44 17.55 -10.61
CA THR A 253 -20.29 17.66 -9.69
C THR A 253 -20.73 17.70 -8.22
N LYS A 254 -21.81 18.43 -7.91
CA LYS A 254 -22.32 18.54 -6.54
C LYS A 254 -22.79 17.18 -6.00
N GLU A 255 -23.52 16.41 -6.79
CA GLU A 255 -24.00 15.09 -6.38
C GLU A 255 -22.84 14.10 -6.15
N ILE A 256 -21.81 14.12 -7.00
CA ILE A 256 -20.61 13.30 -6.80
C ILE A 256 -19.91 13.68 -5.48
N ASN A 257 -19.72 14.98 -5.23
CA ASN A 257 -19.06 15.44 -4.01
C ASN A 257 -19.86 15.06 -2.75
N GLU A 258 -21.19 15.19 -2.78
CA GLU A 258 -22.05 14.76 -1.68
C GLU A 258 -21.96 13.24 -1.42
N MET A 259 -21.80 12.41 -2.45
CA MET A 259 -21.58 10.96 -2.26
C MET A 259 -20.32 10.68 -1.46
N PHE A 260 -19.23 11.40 -1.74
CA PHE A 260 -17.97 11.22 -1.02
C PHE A 260 -18.03 11.77 0.40
N LYS A 261 -18.65 12.93 0.62
CA LYS A 261 -18.91 13.48 1.96
C LYS A 261 -19.62 12.48 2.86
N ASN A 262 -20.59 11.75 2.31
CA ASN A 262 -21.36 10.74 3.04
C ASN A 262 -20.67 9.37 3.13
N SER A 263 -19.49 9.20 2.54
CA SER A 263 -18.78 7.90 2.49
C SER A 263 -17.44 7.88 3.24
N ALA A 264 -17.06 8.98 3.90
CA ALA A 264 -15.82 9.08 4.64
C ALA A 264 -15.73 8.03 5.78
N ASN A 265 -14.55 7.46 5.96
CA ASN A 265 -14.26 6.41 6.95
C ASN A 265 -12.73 6.26 7.13
N ASP A 266 -12.28 5.27 7.92
CA ASP A 266 -10.87 5.00 8.24
C ASP A 266 -9.93 4.77 7.02
N VAL A 267 -10.46 4.51 5.83
CA VAL A 267 -9.66 4.32 4.60
C VAL A 267 -9.90 5.38 3.53
N LEU A 268 -11.01 6.12 3.61
CA LEU A 268 -11.43 7.10 2.62
C LEU A 268 -11.75 8.42 3.33
N SER A 269 -11.03 9.49 3.01
CA SER A 269 -11.35 10.85 3.45
C SER A 269 -11.60 11.74 2.24
N ILE A 270 -11.89 13.01 2.53
CA ILE A 270 -12.10 14.06 1.55
C ILE A 270 -11.19 15.25 1.85
N CYS A 271 -10.90 16.05 0.84
CA CYS A 271 -10.21 17.33 0.96
C CYS A 271 -10.99 18.39 0.18
N GLU A 272 -11.38 19.47 0.86
CA GLU A 272 -11.99 20.66 0.25
C GLU A 272 -10.98 21.79 0.05
N GLU A 273 -9.86 21.73 0.78
CA GLU A 273 -8.80 22.73 0.74
C GLU A 273 -7.91 22.55 -0.50
N PRO A 274 -7.33 23.63 -1.06
CA PRO A 274 -6.47 23.56 -2.24
C PRO A 274 -5.05 23.08 -1.88
N LEU A 275 -4.95 21.85 -1.38
CA LEU A 275 -3.69 21.22 -0.97
C LEU A 275 -2.94 20.57 -2.14
N VAL A 276 -1.67 20.26 -1.93
CA VAL A 276 -0.77 19.61 -2.90
C VAL A 276 -0.14 18.35 -2.32
N SER A 277 0.64 17.62 -3.11
CA SER A 277 1.13 16.27 -2.75
C SER A 277 1.85 16.20 -1.41
N ILE A 278 2.68 17.19 -1.07
CA ILE A 278 3.47 17.12 0.17
C ILE A 278 2.60 17.16 1.44
N ASP A 279 1.40 17.75 1.34
CA ASP A 279 0.51 17.95 2.48
C ASP A 279 -0.14 16.63 2.96
N PHE A 280 -0.08 15.58 2.14
CA PHE A 280 -0.62 14.25 2.45
C PHE A 280 0.45 13.24 2.86
N VAL A 281 1.70 13.67 3.04
CA VAL A 281 2.74 12.77 3.56
C VAL A 281 2.33 12.31 4.95
N HIS A 282 2.43 11.01 5.19
CA HIS A 282 2.09 10.38 6.45
C HIS A 282 0.58 10.37 6.78
N ASP A 283 -0.29 10.67 5.80
CA ASP A 283 -1.74 10.51 5.95
C ASP A 283 -2.14 9.03 5.99
N SER A 284 -3.00 8.65 6.93
CA SER A 284 -3.41 7.26 7.20
C SER A 284 -4.51 6.74 6.27
N HIS A 285 -5.19 7.61 5.53
CA HIS A 285 -6.25 7.25 4.61
C HIS A 285 -5.65 6.73 3.30
N SER A 286 -6.24 5.67 2.76
CA SER A 286 -5.79 5.09 1.49
C SER A 286 -6.23 5.92 0.28
N ALA A 287 -7.27 6.72 0.43
CA ALA A 287 -7.72 7.67 -0.58
C ALA A 287 -8.23 8.94 0.11
N ILE A 288 -7.74 10.09 -0.33
CA ILE A 288 -8.23 11.40 0.05
C ILE A 288 -8.82 12.06 -1.19
N VAL A 289 -10.15 12.07 -1.32
CA VAL A 289 -10.82 12.59 -2.51
C VAL A 289 -10.74 14.11 -2.54
N ASP A 290 -10.15 14.65 -3.61
CA ASP A 290 -10.08 16.09 -3.85
C ASP A 290 -11.42 16.55 -4.44
N LEU A 291 -12.23 17.20 -3.61
CA LEU A 291 -13.57 17.66 -3.99
C LEU A 291 -13.53 18.86 -4.94
N ALA A 292 -12.45 19.65 -4.94
CA ALA A 292 -12.23 20.72 -5.90
C ALA A 292 -11.84 20.15 -7.28
N GLY A 293 -11.25 18.95 -7.30
CA GLY A 293 -10.89 18.21 -8.51
C GLY A 293 -12.03 17.46 -9.21
N THR A 294 -13.27 17.54 -8.72
CA THR A 294 -14.42 16.86 -9.34
C THR A 294 -15.02 17.69 -10.48
N TYR A 295 -15.11 17.09 -11.67
CA TYR A 295 -15.71 17.73 -12.84
C TYR A 295 -16.71 16.81 -13.52
N VAL A 296 -17.76 17.40 -14.08
CA VAL A 296 -18.66 16.74 -15.02
C VAL A 296 -18.72 17.57 -16.29
N THR A 297 -18.44 16.95 -17.44
CA THR A 297 -18.54 17.55 -18.76
C THR A 297 -19.32 16.61 -19.66
N ASP A 298 -20.56 16.97 -19.98
CA ASP A 298 -21.55 16.09 -20.58
C ASP A 298 -21.64 14.75 -19.81
N ASP A 299 -21.31 13.63 -20.46
CA ASP A 299 -21.36 12.29 -19.86
C ASP A 299 -20.03 11.87 -19.21
N ILE A 300 -18.98 12.70 -19.30
CA ILE A 300 -17.65 12.41 -18.74
C ILE A 300 -17.55 13.01 -17.35
N CYS A 301 -17.41 12.15 -16.35
CA CYS A 301 -17.11 12.52 -14.98
C CYS A 301 -15.62 12.35 -14.71
N ARG A 302 -15.03 13.25 -13.91
CA ARG A 302 -13.66 13.17 -13.41
C ARG A 302 -13.67 13.29 -11.89
N VAL A 303 -12.95 12.40 -11.21
CA VAL A 303 -12.66 12.46 -9.78
C VAL A 303 -11.17 12.24 -9.57
N ALA A 304 -10.58 13.01 -8.65
CA ALA A 304 -9.20 12.84 -8.23
C ALA A 304 -9.12 12.42 -6.75
N ALA A 305 -8.13 11.60 -6.41
CA ALA A 305 -7.86 11.23 -5.03
C ALA A 305 -6.36 11.12 -4.76
N TRP A 306 -5.90 11.76 -3.69
CA TRP A 306 -4.53 11.67 -3.18
C TRP A 306 -4.35 10.38 -2.38
N TYR A 307 -3.10 9.93 -2.28
CA TYR A 307 -2.70 8.84 -1.40
C TYR A 307 -1.19 8.89 -1.12
N ASP A 308 -0.82 8.67 0.14
CA ASP A 308 0.55 8.32 0.48
C ASP A 308 0.83 6.88 0.01
N ASN A 309 1.67 6.74 -1.03
CA ASN A 309 1.96 5.44 -1.63
C ASN A 309 2.87 4.54 -0.77
N GLU A 310 3.32 5.01 0.38
CA GLU A 310 4.12 4.25 1.33
C GLU A 310 3.37 4.03 2.65
N TRP A 311 2.97 5.12 3.32
CA TRP A 311 2.43 5.08 4.68
C TRP A 311 1.05 4.43 4.73
N ALA A 312 0.06 5.01 4.06
CA ALA A 312 -1.30 4.48 4.06
C ALA A 312 -1.34 3.02 3.58
N PHE A 313 -0.56 2.67 2.55
CA PHE A 313 -0.45 1.30 2.06
C PHE A 313 0.14 0.35 3.12
N SER A 314 1.14 0.79 3.87
CA SER A 314 1.72 0.02 4.99
C SER A 314 0.71 -0.23 6.10
N LEU A 315 -0.14 0.77 6.42
CA LEU A 315 -1.21 0.61 7.41
C LEU A 315 -2.22 -0.46 6.98
N ARG A 316 -2.58 -0.49 5.69
CA ARG A 316 -3.50 -1.52 5.16
C ARG A 316 -2.94 -2.94 5.29
N MET A 317 -1.62 -3.14 5.24
CA MET A 317 -1.03 -4.44 5.51
C MET A 317 -1.24 -4.88 6.97
N LEU A 318 -1.09 -3.96 7.92
CA LEU A 318 -1.36 -4.21 9.35
C LEU A 318 -2.85 -4.47 9.59
N ASP A 319 -3.73 -3.71 8.96
CA ASP A 319 -5.18 -3.93 9.03
C ASP A 319 -5.58 -5.33 8.51
N ILE A 320 -4.98 -5.80 7.41
CA ILE A 320 -5.21 -7.16 6.89
C ILE A 320 -4.65 -8.21 7.87
N ALA A 321 -3.49 -7.96 8.50
CA ALA A 321 -2.94 -8.87 9.50
C ALA A 321 -3.89 -9.05 10.69
N LEU A 322 -4.44 -7.95 11.22
CA LEU A 322 -5.45 -7.99 12.28
C LEU A 322 -6.74 -8.70 11.81
N LEU A 323 -7.18 -8.46 10.58
CA LEU A 323 -8.34 -9.13 10.00
C LEU A 323 -8.14 -10.66 9.90
N CYS A 324 -6.91 -11.12 9.64
CA CYS A 324 -6.58 -12.55 9.59
C CYS A 324 -6.70 -13.21 10.96
N CYS A 325 -6.28 -12.53 12.03
CA CYS A 325 -6.21 -13.11 13.36
C CYS A 325 -7.49 -12.94 14.19
N ASN A 326 -8.28 -11.88 13.96
CA ASN A 326 -9.56 -11.67 14.64
C ASN A 326 -10.70 -12.57 14.13
N ARG A 327 -10.51 -13.28 13.01
CA ARG A 327 -11.50 -14.18 12.39
C ARG A 327 -11.26 -15.67 12.67
N ILE A 328 -10.32 -16.02 13.55
CA ILE A 328 -9.94 -17.41 13.85
C ILE A 328 -10.67 -17.93 15.08
#